data_AF-A0A1J6K7T9-F1
#
_entry.id   AF-A0A1J6K7T9-F1
#
_cell.length_a   1.000
_cell.length_b   1.000
_cell.length_c   1.000
_cell.angle_alpha   90.00
_cell.angle_beta   90.00
_cell.angle_gamma   90.00
#
_symmetry.space_group_name_H-M   'P 1'
#
loop_
_entity.id
_entity.type
_entity.pdbx_description
1 polymer ?
#
loop_
_entity_poly.entity_id
_entity_poly.type
_entity_poly.pdbx_seq_one_letter_code
_entity_poly.pdbx_strand_id
1 'polypeptide(L)'
;QRMSDRNKTNKAKQEMNHICGRKSFQAIFFEQRDTSTGKEPNLQKLWELTHMKNGHWVNDASAELHDKVKEYIAEQIQEIEEDTDLDPVVNAAFVKVVGETSSYCRGQGLGVNSTSKRSMNKIQEKLQAQQKEAEEERRKRESVECQLKEVKIKFEEERK
;
A
#
# COMPACT_ATOMS: atom_id res chain seq x y z
N GLN A 1 14.34 -18.56 -36.78
CA GLN A 1 15.28 -17.62 -36.14
C GLN A 1 14.70 -16.26 -35.75
N ARG A 2 14.03 -15.50 -36.65
CA ARG A 2 13.69 -14.06 -36.46
C ARG A 2 12.98 -13.67 -35.15
N MET A 3 12.12 -14.52 -34.58
CA MET A 3 11.46 -14.26 -33.28
C MET A 3 12.41 -14.40 -32.08
N SER A 4 13.40 -15.29 -32.16
CA SER A 4 14.39 -15.49 -31.10
C SER A 4 15.27 -14.26 -30.94
N ASP A 5 15.72 -13.68 -32.05
CA ASP A 5 16.63 -12.52 -32.01
C ASP A 5 15.89 -11.27 -31.49
N ARG A 6 14.64 -11.06 -31.93
CA ARG A 6 13.79 -9.98 -31.40
C ARG A 6 13.53 -10.15 -29.90
N ASN A 7 13.28 -11.37 -29.42
CA ASN A 7 13.08 -11.64 -28.00
C ASN A 7 14.36 -11.39 -27.19
N LYS A 8 15.53 -11.74 -27.72
CA LYS A 8 16.83 -11.42 -27.08
C LYS A 8 17.06 -9.92 -26.98
N THR A 9 16.81 -9.17 -28.06
CA THR A 9 16.93 -7.71 -28.05
C THR A 9 15.95 -7.06 -27.08
N ASN A 10 14.70 -7.54 -27.02
CA ASN A 10 13.71 -7.03 -26.06
C ASN A 10 14.12 -7.35 -24.62
N LYS A 11 14.65 -8.55 -24.36
CA LYS A 11 15.16 -8.93 -23.04
C LYS A 11 16.38 -8.10 -22.62
N ALA A 12 17.25 -7.76 -23.56
CA ALA A 12 18.39 -6.86 -23.29
C ALA A 12 17.94 -5.44 -22.92
N LYS A 13 16.75 -5.00 -23.38
CA LYS A 13 16.14 -3.71 -23.01
C LYS A 13 15.36 -3.76 -21.69
N GLN A 14 15.19 -4.95 -21.10
CA GLN A 14 14.47 -5.08 -19.85
C GLN A 14 15.41 -4.76 -18.69
N GLU A 15 15.29 -3.54 -18.18
CA GLU A 15 16.10 -3.03 -17.08
C GLU A 15 15.83 -3.78 -15.76
N MET A 16 14.60 -4.25 -15.56
CA MET A 16 14.19 -4.95 -14.34
C MET A 16 13.97 -6.44 -14.58
N ASN A 17 14.92 -7.27 -14.14
CA ASN A 17 14.86 -8.72 -14.26
C ASN A 17 14.43 -9.35 -12.93
N HIS A 18 13.46 -10.26 -12.94
CA HIS A 18 13.13 -11.11 -11.78
C HIS A 18 13.48 -12.57 -12.08
N ILE A 19 13.67 -13.38 -11.04
CA ILE A 19 14.10 -14.79 -11.15
C ILE A 19 12.99 -15.82 -10.89
N CYS A 20 11.73 -15.38 -10.76
CA CYS A 20 10.60 -16.23 -10.40
C CYS A 20 10.21 -17.28 -11.47
N GLY A 21 10.78 -17.19 -12.67
CA GLY A 21 10.54 -18.15 -13.74
C GLY A 21 9.07 -18.22 -14.12
N ARG A 22 8.43 -19.37 -13.85
CA ARG A 22 7.00 -19.59 -14.13
C ARG A 22 6.09 -19.28 -12.93
N LYS A 23 6.63 -19.01 -11.75
CA LYS A 23 5.84 -18.69 -10.57
C LYS A 23 5.39 -17.23 -10.63
N SER A 24 4.13 -16.98 -10.27
CA SER A 24 3.63 -15.62 -10.08
C SER A 24 4.15 -15.03 -8.76
N PHE A 25 4.21 -13.70 -8.66
CA PHE A 25 4.55 -13.04 -7.39
C PHE A 25 3.58 -13.41 -6.27
N GLN A 26 2.29 -13.58 -6.57
CA GLN A 26 1.28 -13.99 -5.58
C GLN A 26 1.50 -15.41 -5.04
N ALA A 27 1.98 -16.34 -5.88
CA ALA A 27 2.38 -17.67 -5.40
C ALA A 27 3.57 -17.59 -4.44
N ILE A 28 4.53 -16.69 -4.72
CA ILE A 28 5.68 -16.45 -3.85
C ILE A 28 5.23 -15.84 -2.53
N PHE A 29 4.34 -14.84 -2.54
CA PHE A 29 3.74 -14.29 -1.32
C PHE A 29 3.12 -15.39 -0.45
N PHE A 30 2.31 -16.26 -1.05
CA PHE A 30 1.66 -17.36 -0.34
C PHE A 30 2.66 -18.35 0.25
N GLU A 31 3.66 -18.77 -0.53
CA GLU A 31 4.71 -19.70 -0.09
C GLU A 31 5.60 -19.13 1.03
N GLN A 32 5.70 -17.80 1.11
CA GLN A 32 6.58 -17.09 2.06
C GLN A 32 5.82 -16.51 3.25
N ARG A 33 4.54 -16.88 3.42
CA ARG A 33 3.78 -16.52 4.61
C ARG A 33 4.44 -17.12 5.84
N ASP A 34 4.44 -16.34 6.91
CA ASP A 34 4.85 -16.83 8.22
C ASP A 34 3.94 -18.00 8.62
N THR A 35 4.53 -19.15 8.92
CA THR A 35 3.79 -20.38 9.24
C THR A 35 2.98 -20.29 10.54
N SER A 36 3.35 -19.37 11.43
CA SER A 36 2.73 -19.17 12.75
C SER A 36 1.68 -18.06 12.74
N THR A 37 1.94 -16.95 12.06
CA THR A 37 1.03 -15.80 12.02
C THR A 37 0.16 -15.75 10.76
N GLY A 38 0.54 -16.49 9.71
CA GLY A 38 -0.10 -16.45 8.39
C GLY A 38 0.14 -15.14 7.62
N LYS A 39 0.93 -14.21 8.18
CA LYS A 39 1.18 -12.89 7.60
C LYS A 39 2.05 -13.02 6.34
N GLU A 40 1.69 -12.28 5.30
CA GLU A 40 2.49 -12.19 4.08
C GLU A 40 3.76 -11.35 4.32
N PRO A 41 4.86 -11.65 3.60
CA PRO A 41 6.06 -10.81 3.66
C PRO A 41 5.76 -9.40 3.15
N ASN A 42 6.47 -8.39 3.64
CA ASN A 42 6.41 -7.04 3.06
C ASN A 42 7.06 -6.98 1.65
N LEU A 43 6.84 -5.87 0.95
CA LEU A 43 7.26 -5.71 -0.44
C LEU A 43 8.76 -5.68 -0.63
N GLN A 44 9.49 -5.13 0.34
CA GLN A 44 10.95 -5.16 0.31
C GLN A 44 11.46 -6.59 0.43
N LYS A 45 10.84 -7.42 1.28
CA LYS A 45 11.18 -8.82 1.41
C LYS A 45 10.83 -9.63 0.17
N LEU A 46 9.70 -9.35 -0.47
CA LEU A 46 9.37 -9.93 -1.77
C LEU A 46 10.41 -9.54 -2.83
N TRP A 47 10.83 -8.28 -2.86
CA TRP A 47 11.85 -7.80 -3.81
C TRP A 47 13.12 -8.62 -3.71
N GLU A 48 13.63 -8.80 -2.50
CA GLU A 48 14.76 -9.68 -2.19
C GLU A 48 14.57 -11.10 -2.73
N LEU A 49 13.43 -11.73 -2.44
CA LEU A 49 13.14 -13.11 -2.87
C LEU A 49 13.06 -13.25 -4.40
N THR A 50 12.67 -12.18 -5.09
CA THR A 50 12.38 -12.21 -6.53
C THR A 50 13.52 -11.65 -7.39
N HIS A 51 14.46 -10.90 -6.78
CA HIS A 51 15.56 -10.21 -7.46
C HIS A 51 16.95 -10.52 -6.86
N MET A 52 17.06 -11.47 -5.92
CA MET A 52 18.35 -12.01 -5.47
C MET A 52 18.51 -13.49 -5.80
N LYS A 53 19.70 -13.85 -6.28
CA LYS A 53 20.10 -15.24 -6.52
C LYS A 53 21.37 -15.52 -5.72
N ASN A 54 21.34 -16.53 -4.86
CA ASN A 54 22.49 -16.93 -4.03
C ASN A 54 23.12 -15.74 -3.25
N GLY A 55 22.28 -14.86 -2.71
CA GLY A 55 22.72 -13.68 -1.96
C GLY A 55 23.23 -12.50 -2.81
N HIS A 56 23.19 -12.60 -4.14
CA HIS A 56 23.60 -11.52 -5.04
C HIS A 56 22.41 -10.96 -5.79
N TRP A 57 22.38 -9.63 -5.96
CA TRP A 57 21.39 -8.97 -6.80
C TRP A 57 21.55 -9.41 -8.26
N VAL A 58 20.41 -9.59 -8.92
CA VAL A 58 20.38 -10.03 -10.32
C VAL A 58 20.86 -8.95 -11.30
N ASN A 59 20.79 -7.68 -10.88
CA ASN A 59 21.36 -6.52 -11.55
C ASN A 59 21.50 -5.33 -10.60
N ASP A 60 22.26 -4.32 -11.02
CA ASP A 60 22.56 -3.12 -10.22
C ASP A 60 21.30 -2.30 -9.95
N ALA A 61 20.38 -2.21 -10.92
CA ALA A 61 19.09 -1.51 -10.74
C ALA A 61 18.26 -2.09 -9.59
N SER A 62 18.33 -3.41 -9.34
CA SER A 62 17.64 -4.04 -8.21
C SER A 62 18.25 -3.68 -6.87
N ALA A 63 19.59 -3.56 -6.83
CA ALA A 63 20.32 -3.13 -5.64
C ALA A 63 20.02 -1.66 -5.33
N GLU A 64 20.13 -0.77 -6.32
CA GLU A 64 19.88 0.67 -6.17
C GLU A 64 18.45 0.97 -5.69
N LEU A 65 17.46 0.24 -6.19
CA LEU A 65 16.07 0.39 -5.76
C LEU A 65 15.92 -0.04 -4.29
N HIS A 66 16.53 -1.17 -3.90
CA HIS A 66 16.49 -1.64 -2.51
C HIS A 66 17.13 -0.64 -1.55
N ASP A 67 18.27 -0.05 -1.94
CA ASP A 67 18.97 0.94 -1.13
C ASP A 67 18.17 2.25 -1.00
N LYS A 68 17.54 2.73 -2.08
CA LYS A 68 16.63 3.89 -2.03
C LYS A 68 15.43 3.66 -1.11
N VAL A 69 14.87 2.45 -1.12
CA VAL A 69 13.77 2.08 -0.21
C VAL A 69 14.25 2.11 1.24
N LYS A 70 15.44 1.57 1.53
CA LYS A 70 16.02 1.64 2.89
C LYS A 70 16.24 3.07 3.36
N GLU A 71 16.79 3.93 2.49
CA GLU A 71 17.03 5.34 2.80
C GLU A 71 15.71 6.04 3.16
N TYR A 72 14.66 5.86 2.35
CA TYR A 72 13.35 6.44 2.61
C TYR A 72 12.70 5.89 3.89
N ILE A 73 12.88 4.59 4.19
CA ILE A 73 12.41 4.00 5.44
C ILE A 73 13.14 4.63 6.64
N ALA A 74 14.46 4.82 6.56
CA ALA A 74 15.25 5.41 7.63
C ALA A 74 14.85 6.87 7.91
N GLU A 75 14.47 7.63 6.87
CA GLU A 75 13.90 8.97 7.04
C GLU A 75 12.54 8.94 7.75
N GLN A 76 11.66 7.99 7.37
CA GLN A 76 10.30 7.89 7.91
C GLN A 76 10.26 7.35 9.35
N ILE A 77 11.17 6.43 9.72
CA ILE A 77 11.20 5.81 11.06
C ILE A 77 11.60 6.81 12.15
N GLN A 78 12.29 7.92 11.83
CA GLN A 78 12.61 8.95 12.83
C GLN A 78 11.36 9.58 13.48
N GLU A 79 10.17 9.41 12.89
CA GLU A 79 8.90 9.95 13.39
C GLU A 79 7.99 8.91 14.09
N ILE A 80 8.39 7.63 14.18
CA ILE A 80 7.49 6.53 14.58
C ILE A 80 7.92 5.88 15.91
N GLU A 81 6.97 5.64 16.82
CA GLU A 81 7.18 4.92 18.07
C GLU A 81 7.60 3.46 17.86
N GLU A 82 8.57 3.01 18.66
CA GLU A 82 9.40 1.80 18.52
C GLU A 82 8.62 0.46 18.55
N ASP A 83 7.33 0.47 18.93
CA ASP A 83 6.49 -0.73 19.13
C ASP A 83 5.40 -0.93 18.05
N THR A 84 5.50 -0.21 16.93
CA THR A 84 4.50 -0.25 15.83
C THR A 84 4.91 -1.22 14.73
N ASP A 85 3.95 -1.95 14.14
CA ASP A 85 4.17 -2.73 12.92
C ASP A 85 4.70 -1.84 11.78
N LEU A 86 5.94 -2.06 11.38
CA LEU A 86 6.62 -1.27 10.35
C LEU A 86 6.26 -1.72 8.92
N ASP A 87 5.62 -2.88 8.73
CA ASP A 87 5.32 -3.39 7.39
C ASP A 87 4.50 -2.42 6.51
N PRO A 88 3.48 -1.69 7.04
CA PRO A 88 2.78 -0.67 6.27
C PRO A 88 3.71 0.47 5.82
N VAL A 89 4.66 0.88 6.67
CA VAL A 89 5.64 1.94 6.38
C VAL A 89 6.60 1.48 5.29
N VAL A 90 7.14 0.27 5.42
CA VAL A 90 8.02 -0.37 4.44
C VAL A 90 7.32 -0.51 3.09
N ASN A 91 6.06 -0.94 3.09
CA ASN A 91 5.28 -1.08 1.85
C ASN A 91 5.00 0.27 1.19
N ALA A 92 4.64 1.28 1.97
CA ALA A 92 4.41 2.64 1.47
C ALA A 92 5.69 3.24 0.86
N ALA A 93 6.82 3.10 1.57
CA ALA A 93 8.14 3.48 1.10
C ALA A 93 8.50 2.81 -0.23
N PHE A 94 8.28 1.49 -0.30
CA PHE A 94 8.53 0.72 -1.50
C PHE A 94 7.69 1.23 -2.69
N VAL A 95 6.37 1.37 -2.50
CA VAL A 95 5.47 1.88 -3.54
C VAL A 95 5.85 3.30 -3.97
N LYS A 96 6.33 4.14 -3.05
CA LYS A 96 6.81 5.49 -3.35
C LYS A 96 8.04 5.49 -4.25
N VAL A 97 9.03 4.64 -3.94
CA VAL A 97 10.29 4.55 -4.70
C VAL A 97 10.08 3.89 -6.06
N VAL A 98 9.32 2.80 -6.12
CA VAL A 98 9.03 2.08 -7.38
C VAL A 98 8.02 2.85 -8.25
N GLY A 99 7.17 3.65 -7.61
CA GLY A 99 6.10 4.42 -8.22
C GLY A 99 4.79 3.65 -8.27
N GLU A 100 3.72 4.26 -7.79
CA GLU A 100 2.35 3.72 -7.78
C GLU A 100 1.82 3.36 -9.18
N THR A 101 2.29 4.06 -10.20
CA THR A 101 1.88 3.87 -11.60
C THR A 101 2.74 2.87 -12.35
N SER A 102 3.82 2.37 -11.74
CA SER A 102 4.71 1.41 -12.37
C SER A 102 3.96 0.14 -12.74
N SER A 103 4.36 -0.46 -13.87
CA SER A 103 3.84 -1.76 -14.29
C SER A 103 4.13 -2.86 -13.26
N TYR A 104 5.20 -2.70 -12.49
CA TYR A 104 5.57 -3.61 -11.42
C TYR A 104 4.56 -3.60 -10.26
N CYS A 105 4.28 -2.42 -9.68
CA CYS A 105 3.30 -2.29 -8.60
C CYS A 105 1.90 -2.73 -9.06
N ARG A 106 1.49 -2.37 -10.28
CA ARG A 106 0.22 -2.83 -10.87
C ARG A 106 0.16 -4.34 -11.08
N GLY A 107 1.26 -4.94 -11.55
CA GLY A 107 1.36 -6.39 -11.75
C GLY A 107 1.25 -7.20 -10.45
N GLN A 108 1.42 -6.55 -9.30
CA GLN A 108 1.22 -7.13 -7.97
C GLN A 108 -0.12 -6.75 -7.32
N GLY A 109 -0.95 -5.94 -7.99
CA GLY A 109 -2.20 -5.44 -7.43
C GLY A 109 -2.04 -4.26 -6.45
N LEU A 110 -0.85 -3.67 -6.37
CA LEU A 110 -0.44 -2.65 -5.38
C LEU A 110 -0.27 -1.25 -5.98
N GLY A 111 -0.90 -1.01 -7.13
CA GLY A 111 -0.95 0.30 -7.77
C GLY A 111 -2.38 0.76 -7.97
N VAL A 112 -2.56 2.04 -8.33
CA VAL A 112 -3.84 2.54 -8.82
C VAL A 112 -4.15 1.81 -10.12
N ASN A 113 -4.92 0.73 -10.03
CA ASN A 113 -5.52 0.10 -11.18
C ASN A 113 -6.22 1.21 -11.95
N SER A 114 -5.93 1.35 -13.25
CA SER A 114 -6.74 2.20 -14.11
C SER A 114 -8.10 1.51 -14.25
N THR A 115 -8.88 1.53 -13.18
CA THR A 115 -10.30 1.31 -13.28
C THR A 115 -10.80 2.38 -14.24
N SER A 116 -11.62 1.97 -15.21
CA SER A 116 -12.20 2.88 -16.18
C SER A 116 -12.63 4.19 -15.48
N LYS A 117 -12.38 5.36 -16.08
CA LYS A 117 -12.74 6.68 -15.49
C LYS A 117 -14.14 6.70 -14.86
N ARG A 118 -15.07 5.93 -15.46
CA ARG A 118 -16.45 5.75 -14.99
C ARG A 118 -16.56 5.05 -13.62
N SER A 119 -15.68 4.09 -13.34
CA SER A 119 -15.62 3.36 -12.07
C SER A 119 -15.05 4.22 -10.94
N MET A 120 -14.01 5.03 -11.23
CA MET A 120 -13.45 5.95 -10.22
C MET A 120 -14.47 7.01 -9.79
N ASN A 121 -15.17 7.63 -10.74
CA ASN A 121 -16.20 8.63 -10.43
C ASN A 121 -17.30 8.05 -9.52
N LYS A 122 -17.74 6.81 -9.77
CA LYS A 122 -18.73 6.14 -8.92
C LYS A 122 -18.22 5.86 -7.50
N ILE A 123 -16.95 5.52 -7.34
CA ILE A 123 -16.35 5.28 -6.02
C ILE A 123 -16.21 6.61 -5.27
N GLN A 124 -15.78 7.67 -5.95
CA GLN A 124 -15.61 9.00 -5.38
C GLN A 124 -16.94 9.63 -4.97
N GLU A 125 -17.99 9.49 -5.80
CA GLU A 125 -19.36 9.92 -5.46
C GLU A 125 -19.87 9.19 -4.20
N LYS A 126 -19.66 7.87 -4.10
CA LYS A 126 -20.04 7.10 -2.91
C LYS A 126 -19.30 7.55 -1.66
N LEU A 127 -18.00 7.83 -1.78
CA LEU A 127 -17.19 8.31 -0.66
C LEU A 127 -17.66 9.69 -0.18
N GLN A 128 -17.93 10.62 -1.10
CA GLN A 128 -18.49 11.94 -0.76
C GLN A 128 -19.87 11.84 -0.11
N ALA A 129 -20.74 10.94 -0.60
CA ALA A 129 -22.05 10.71 0.00
C ALA A 129 -21.93 10.21 1.45
N GLN A 130 -21.05 9.24 1.71
CA GLN A 130 -20.80 8.74 3.06
C GLN A 130 -20.21 9.80 3.99
N GLN A 131 -19.28 10.63 3.50
CA GLN A 131 -18.73 11.73 4.28
C GLN A 131 -19.80 12.75 4.67
N LYS A 132 -20.69 13.10 3.74
CA LYS A 132 -21.79 14.02 3.99
C LYS A 132 -22.80 13.44 4.98
N GLU A 133 -23.15 12.17 4.84
CA GLU A 133 -24.04 11.46 5.76
C GLU A 133 -23.44 11.42 7.19
N ALA A 134 -22.14 11.13 7.31
CA ALA A 134 -21.44 11.14 8.58
C ALA A 134 -21.40 12.54 9.22
N GLU A 135 -21.25 13.61 8.42
CA GLU A 135 -21.30 14.98 8.92
C GLU A 135 -22.70 15.38 9.40
N GLU A 136 -23.75 15.00 8.65
CA GLU A 136 -25.14 15.26 9.04
C GLU A 136 -25.51 14.53 10.33
N GLU A 137 -25.10 13.27 10.48
CA GLU A 137 -25.29 12.52 11.73
C GLU A 137 -24.52 13.15 12.89
N ARG A 138 -23.30 13.66 12.65
CA ARG A 138 -22.55 14.41 13.68
C ARG A 138 -23.29 15.66 14.13
N ARG A 139 -23.83 16.46 13.19
CA ARG A 139 -24.63 17.66 13.52
C ARG A 139 -25.89 17.33 14.29
N LYS A 140 -26.59 16.25 13.94
CA LYS A 140 -27.78 15.80 14.68
C LYS A 140 -27.42 15.42 16.12
N ARG A 141 -26.33 14.67 16.31
CA ARG A 141 -25.84 14.30 17.66
C ARG A 141 -25.49 15.53 18.49
N GLU A 142 -24.77 16.48 17.92
CA GLU A 142 -24.44 17.76 18.58
C GLU A 142 -25.71 18.54 18.98
N SER A 143 -26.71 18.60 18.09
CA SER A 143 -27.97 19.28 18.38
C SER A 143 -28.75 18.62 19.53
N VAL A 144 -28.82 17.29 19.56
CA VAL A 144 -29.48 16.54 20.65
C VAL A 144 -28.72 16.73 21.96
N GLU A 145 -27.38 16.74 21.91
CA GLU A 145 -26.56 16.97 23.10
C GLU A 145 -26.76 18.37 23.69
N CYS A 146 -26.87 19.41 22.85
CA CYS A 146 -27.20 20.77 23.28
C CYS A 146 -28.58 20.83 23.95
N GLN A 147 -29.59 20.21 23.35
CA GLN A 147 -30.94 20.15 23.94
C GLN A 147 -30.95 19.41 25.28
N LEU A 148 -30.19 18.31 25.40
CA LEU A 148 -30.06 17.56 26.64
C LEU A 148 -29.42 18.41 27.76
N LYS A 149 -28.38 19.19 27.43
CA LYS A 149 -27.73 20.11 28.38
C LYS A 149 -28.70 21.20 28.83
N GLU A 150 -29.47 21.79 27.93
CA GLU A 150 -30.48 22.80 28.28
C GLU A 150 -31.57 22.25 29.21
N VAL A 151 -32.10 21.05 28.91
CA VAL A 151 -33.11 20.40 29.76
C VAL A 151 -32.54 20.08 31.14
N LYS A 152 -31.28 19.64 31.20
CA LYS A 152 -30.61 19.34 32.47
C LYS A 152 -30.40 20.60 33.31
N ILE A 153 -30.01 21.73 32.70
CA ILE A 153 -29.88 23.02 33.40
C ILE A 153 -31.22 23.45 33.98
N LYS A 154 -32.31 23.41 33.18
CA LYS A 154 -33.67 23.74 33.66
C LYS A 154 -34.11 22.86 34.82
N PHE A 155 -33.81 21.57 34.76
CA PHE A 155 -34.15 20.63 35.85
C PHE A 155 -33.33 20.88 37.13
N GLU A 156 -32.07 21.32 37.01
CA GLU A 156 -31.25 21.73 38.16
C GLU A 156 -31.70 23.08 38.75
N GLU A 157 -32.21 24.00 37.93
CA GLU A 157 -32.82 25.26 38.36
C GLU A 157 -34.15 25.06 39.09
N GLU A 158 -35.02 24.14 38.64
CA GLU A 158 -36.30 23.83 39.31
C GLU A 158 -36.13 23.08 40.64
N ARG A 159 -34.95 22.49 40.89
CA ARG A 159 -34.63 21.77 42.14
C ARG A 159 -33.98 22.63 43.22
N LYS A 160 -33.68 23.90 42.93
CA LYS A 160 -33.06 24.86 43.86
C LYS A 160 -34.11 25.77 44.49
#